data_AF-A0A3D2C4L3-F1
#
_entry.id   AF-A0A3D2C4L3-F1
#
_cell.length_a   1.000
_cell.length_b   1.000
_cell.length_c   1.000
_cell.angle_alpha   90.00
_cell.angle_beta   90.00
_cell.angle_gamma   90.00
#
_symmetry.space_group_name_H-M   'P 1'
#
loop_
_entity.id
_entity.type
_entity.pdbx_description
1 polymer ?
#
loop_
_entity_poly.entity_id
_entity_poly.type
_entity_poly.pdbx_seq_one_letter_code
_entity_poly.pdbx_strand_id
1 'polypeptide(L)' 'MGERKINGNRVSFYVDMECILCSVCSDAAPNNFRMSDDEDHDICFKQPDGEEELAQCYEAQENCPVEAIGDDGPSA' A
#
# COMPACT_ATOMS: atom_id res chain seq x y z
N MET A 1 0.38 5.60 17.73
CA MET A 1 0.25 4.62 16.64
C MET A 1 1.64 4.07 16.34
N GLY A 2 1.81 2.75 16.33
CA GLY A 2 3.12 2.11 16.23
C GLY A 2 3.74 2.34 14.85
N GLU A 3 4.96 2.86 14.82
CA GLU A 3 5.75 2.98 13.60
C GLU A 3 6.10 1.57 13.09
N ARG A 4 5.71 1.24 11.85
CA ARG A 4 6.13 0.01 11.17
C ARG A 4 7.52 0.22 10.58
N LYS A 5 8.46 -0.68 10.89
CA LYS A 5 9.85 -0.65 10.40
C LYS A 5 10.24 -2.01 9.84
N ILE A 6 10.71 -2.03 8.60
CA ILE A 6 11.26 -3.21 7.92
C ILE A 6 12.75 -2.95 7.69
N ASN A 7 13.63 -3.81 8.19
CA ASN A 7 15.09 -3.61 8.17
C ASN A 7 15.57 -2.25 8.73
N GLY A 8 14.80 -1.65 9.65
CA GLY A 8 15.11 -0.33 10.21
C GLY A 8 14.61 0.86 9.38
N ASN A 9 14.08 0.63 8.16
CA ASN A 9 13.41 1.65 7.37
C ASN A 9 11.94 1.72 7.75
N ARG A 10 11.45 2.94 8.00
CA ARG A 10 10.03 3.15 8.28
C ARG A 10 9.25 3.07 6.97
N VAL A 11 8.11 2.37 7.04
CA VAL A 11 7.24 2.10 5.89
C VAL A 11 5.82 2.40 6.31
N SER A 12 5.07 3.08 5.44
CA SER A 12 3.69 3.46 5.75
C SER A 12 2.90 3.68 4.46
N PHE A 13 2.38 2.61 3.88
CA PHE A 13 1.60 2.67 2.66
C PHE A 13 0.18 3.12 2.91
N TYR A 14 -0.36 3.93 2.01
CA TYR A 14 -1.77 4.30 1.97
C TYR A 14 -2.24 4.38 0.54
N VAL A 15 -3.57 4.34 0.36
CA VAL A 15 -4.21 4.62 -0.92
C VAL A 15 -5.04 5.87 -0.72
N ASP A 16 -4.88 6.86 -1.59
CA ASP A 16 -5.62 8.11 -1.54
C ASP A 16 -6.92 8.05 -2.38
N MET A 17 -7.61 9.20 -2.45
CA MET A 17 -8.89 9.32 -3.16
C MET A 17 -8.74 9.42 -4.69
N GLU A 18 -7.52 9.48 -5.23
CA GLU A 18 -7.30 9.41 -6.68
C GLU A 18 -7.44 7.97 -7.19
N CYS A 19 -7.62 6.99 -6.30
CA CYS A 19 -7.86 5.60 -6.65
C CYS A 19 -9.10 5.44 -7.55
N ILE A 20 -8.92 4.68 -8.64
CA ILE A 20 -9.96 4.40 -9.64
C ILE A 20 -10.47 2.95 -9.59
N LEU A 21 -10.23 2.21 -8.50
CA LEU A 21 -10.61 0.79 -8.34
C LEU A 21 -10.15 -0.11 -9.50
N CYS A 22 -8.90 0.06 -9.95
CA CYS A 22 -8.34 -0.79 -10.99
C CYS A 22 -7.96 -2.21 -10.51
N SER A 23 -8.00 -2.47 -9.20
CA SER A 23 -7.65 -3.72 -8.51
C SER A 23 -6.21 -4.21 -8.67
N VAL A 24 -5.37 -3.52 -9.45
CA VAL A 24 -3.94 -3.86 -9.66
C VAL A 24 -3.19 -4.02 -8.35
N CYS A 25 -3.47 -3.17 -7.35
CA CYS A 25 -2.78 -3.22 -6.07
C CYS A 25 -3.14 -4.45 -5.24
N SER A 26 -4.40 -4.88 -5.28
CA SER A 26 -4.85 -6.11 -4.62
C SER A 26 -4.38 -7.38 -5.33
N ASP A 27 -4.13 -7.34 -6.64
CA ASP A 27 -3.52 -8.45 -7.37
C ASP A 27 -2.01 -8.58 -7.09
N ALA A 28 -1.29 -7.45 -7.05
CA ALA A 28 0.15 -7.43 -6.78
C ALA A 28 0.46 -7.73 -5.30
N ALA A 29 -0.36 -7.22 -4.38
CA ALA A 29 -0.13 -7.29 -2.94
C ALA A 29 -1.43 -7.61 -2.16
N PRO A 30 -2.04 -8.80 -2.36
CA PRO A 30 -3.34 -9.18 -1.78
C PRO A 30 -3.33 -9.26 -0.24
N ASN A 31 -2.16 -9.45 0.36
CA ASN A 31 -2.00 -9.50 1.81
C ASN A 31 -2.02 -8.11 2.45
N ASN A 32 -1.90 -7.04 1.66
CA ASN A 32 -1.69 -5.67 2.14
C ASN A 32 -2.77 -4.71 1.63
N PHE A 33 -3.25 -4.91 0.40
CA PHE A 33 -4.29 -4.09 -0.22
C PHE A 33 -5.56 -4.89 -0.48
N ARG A 34 -6.70 -4.24 -0.28
CA ARG A 34 -8.02 -4.78 -0.57
C ARG A 34 -8.98 -3.63 -0.86
N MET A 35 -10.10 -3.94 -1.50
CA MET A 35 -11.20 -2.99 -1.68
C MET A 35 -11.74 -2.50 -0.33
N SER A 36 -12.10 -1.22 -0.24
CA SER A 36 -12.77 -0.62 0.92
C SER A 36 -14.09 -1.34 1.21
N ASP A 37 -14.57 -1.24 2.45
CA ASP A 37 -15.88 -1.79 2.81
C ASP A 37 -17.04 -1.04 2.10
N ASP A 38 -16.79 0.18 1.63
CA ASP A 38 -17.70 1.01 0.83
C ASP A 38 -17.61 0.72 -0.68
N GLU A 39 -16.71 -0.18 -1.10
CA GLU A 39 -16.51 -0.63 -2.49
C GLU A 39 -16.24 0.50 -3.50
N ASP A 40 -15.65 1.61 -3.05
CA ASP A 40 -15.44 2.84 -3.82
C ASP A 40 -13.96 3.17 -4.09
N HIS A 41 -13.04 2.65 -3.27
CA HIS A 41 -11.59 2.75 -3.44
C HIS A 41 -10.89 1.53 -2.85
N ASP A 42 -9.65 1.26 -3.28
CA ASP A 42 -8.80 0.27 -2.60
C ASP A 42 -8.14 0.91 -1.37
N ILE A 43 -7.83 0.12 -0.34
CA ILE A 43 -7.15 0.57 0.87
C ILE A 43 -5.98 -0.35 1.24
N CYS A 44 -4.93 0.23 1.81
CA CYS A 44 -3.90 -0.54 2.50
C CYS A 44 -4.43 -0.99 3.87
N PHE A 45 -5.06 -2.17 3.93
CA PHE A 45 -5.66 -2.69 5.16
C PHE A 45 -4.63 -3.27 6.13
N LYS A 46 -3.46 -3.69 5.62
CA LYS A 46 -2.37 -4.23 6.42
C LYS A 46 -1.03 -3.72 5.88
N GLN A 47 -0.28 -3.05 6.76
CA GLN A 47 1.11 -2.66 6.47
C GLN A 47 2.01 -3.89 6.35
N PRO A 48 3.03 -3.87 5.47
CA PRO A 48 3.94 -4.99 5.29
C PRO A 48 4.68 -5.33 6.60
N ASP A 49 4.83 -6.62 6.88
CA ASP A 49 5.51 -7.19 8.05
C ASP A 49 6.92 -7.73 7.71
N GLY A 50 7.21 -7.91 6.42
CA GLY A 50 8.49 -8.44 5.95
C GLY A 50 8.94 -7.83 4.61
N GLU A 51 10.14 -8.22 4.17
CA GLU A 51 10.73 -7.74 2.91
C GLU A 51 9.91 -8.16 1.68
N GLU A 52 9.30 -9.35 1.72
CA GLU A 52 8.49 -9.86 0.62
C GLU A 52 7.20 -9.04 0.45
N GLU A 53 6.46 -8.80 1.53
CA GLU A 53 5.28 -7.93 1.51
C GLU A 53 5.67 -6.48 1.14
N LEU A 54 6.82 -6.00 1.63
CA LEU A 54 7.32 -4.67 1.29
C LEU A 54 7.60 -4.53 -0.22
N ALA A 55 8.24 -5.53 -0.83
CA ALA A 55 8.49 -5.54 -2.26
C ALA A 55 7.18 -5.57 -3.07
N GLN A 56 6.21 -6.37 -2.64
CA GLN A 56 4.86 -6.38 -3.26
C GLN A 56 4.16 -5.01 -3.12
N CYS A 57 4.28 -4.34 -1.97
CA CYS A 57 3.72 -3.00 -1.78
C CYS A 57 4.35 -1.95 -2.71
N TYR A 58 5.68 -2.00 -2.89
CA TYR A 58 6.35 -1.13 -3.86
C TYR A 58 5.97 -1.47 -5.30
N GLU A 59 5.86 -2.76 -5.64
CA GLU A 59 5.37 -3.19 -6.96
C GLU A 59 3.94 -2.68 -7.23
N ALA A 60 3.04 -2.77 -6.25
CA ALA A 60 1.69 -2.23 -6.34
C ALA A 60 1.69 -0.71 -6.57
N GLN A 61 2.57 0.01 -5.87
CA GLN A 61 2.75 1.45 -6.04
C GLN A 61 3.23 1.82 -7.44
N GLU A 62 4.27 1.15 -7.94
CA GLU A 62 4.82 1.40 -9.29
C GLU A 62 3.83 1.03 -10.41
N ASN A 63 2.97 0.04 -10.19
CA ASN A 63 1.95 -0.38 -11.15
C ASN A 63 0.63 0.41 -11.04
N CYS A 64 0.50 1.32 -10.06
CA CYS A 64 -0.73 2.09 -9.91
C CYS A 64 -0.86 3.08 -11.08
N PRO A 65 -1.90 2.97 -11.95
CA PRO A 65 -2.01 3.77 -13.17
C PRO A 65 -2.25 5.26 -12.91
N VAL A 66 -2.67 5.59 -11.69
CA VAL A 66 -3.00 6.94 -11.22
C VAL A 66 -2.11 7.36 -10.05
N GLU A 67 -1.09 6.57 -9.73
CA GLU A 67 -0.14 6.87 -8.65
C GLU A 67 -0.81 7.15 -7.27
N ALA A 68 -2.00 6.59 -7.04
CA ALA A 68 -2.81 6.79 -5.82
C ALA A 68 -2.23 6.12 -4.56
N ILE A 69 -1.17 5.31 -4.70
CA ILE A 69 -0.55 4.61 -3.58
C ILE A 69 0.64 5.43 -3.08
N GLY A 70 0.53 5.99 -1.88
CA GLY A 70 1.60 6.75 -1.24
C GLY A 70 2.39 5.92 -0.21
N ASP A 71 3.62 6.35 0.08
CA ASP A 71 4.44 5.87 1.22
C ASP A 71 4.83 7.06 2.11
N ASP A 72 4.23 7.18 3.29
CA ASP A 72 4.59 8.17 4.33
C ASP A 72 5.82 7.71 5.15
N GLY A 73 6.60 6.78 4.60
CA GLY A 73 7.73 6.09 5.22
C GLY A 73 8.90 6.96 5.70
N PRO A 74 9.24 8.12 5.09
CA PRO A 74 10.36 8.93 5.58
C PRO A 74 9.89 10.25 6.19
N SER A 75 9.45 10.24 7.45
CA SER A 75 9.56 11.45 8.28
C SER A 75 11.00 11.54 8.78
N ALA A 76 11.82 12.32 8.08
CA ALA A 76 13.12 12.80 8.58
C ALA A 76 12.95 13.65 9.86
#